data_AF-A0A2M7ZNR1-F1
#
_entry.id   AF-A0A2M7ZNR1-F1
#
_cell.length_a   1.000
_cell.length_b   1.000
_cell.length_c   1.000
_cell.angle_alpha   90.00
_cell.angle_beta   90.00
_cell.angle_gamma   90.00
#
_symmetry.space_group_name_H-M   'P 1'
#
loop_
_entity.id
_entity.type
_entity.pdbx_description
1 polymer ?
#
loop_
_entity_poly.entity_id
_entity_poly.type
_entity_poly.pdbx_seq_one_letter_code
_entity_poly.pdbx_strand_id
1 'polypeptide(L)'
;MKIAQKYSHLNGEEYLIVHHKKLYKEITDVIRSINADDFKTKISSEKTKMGNSLYSPVDLNKTLDEKFSQKGWGESRYSYYITLNRELMEKSLLMSSKEQKEFLIQHGENNPIFSYNQTDFVKDKIAVEVQFGKYSFVAYDLFVKHMLFYSGGKINLGIEVLATKKMQSQMSSGAAYFEGEVYNVMRQGRNSPPVPLLILGVEP
;
A
#
# COMPACT_ATOMS: atom_id res chain seq x y z
N MET A 1 -14.49 -2.46 -12.03
CA MET A 1 -13.05 -2.48 -12.32
C MET A 1 -12.68 -3.93 -12.38
N LYS A 2 -11.94 -4.31 -13.40
CA LYS A 2 -11.34 -5.64 -13.47
C LYS A 2 -9.92 -5.59 -12.91
N ILE A 3 -9.50 -6.68 -12.29
CA ILE A 3 -8.09 -6.94 -11.99
C ILE A 3 -7.49 -7.51 -13.28
N ALA A 4 -6.80 -6.67 -14.04
CA ALA A 4 -6.25 -7.00 -15.35
C ALA A 4 -4.89 -7.69 -15.25
N GLN A 5 -4.09 -7.35 -14.25
CA GLN A 5 -2.74 -7.88 -14.05
C GLN A 5 -2.48 -8.14 -12.57
N LYS A 6 -1.54 -9.06 -12.29
CA LYS A 6 -1.08 -9.38 -10.95
C LYS A 6 0.42 -9.62 -10.95
N TYR A 7 1.08 -9.26 -9.86
CA TYR A 7 2.46 -9.64 -9.58
C TYR A 7 2.56 -10.13 -8.13
N SER A 8 2.89 -11.40 -7.96
CA SER A 8 3.08 -12.05 -6.65
C SER A 8 4.56 -12.02 -6.28
N HIS A 9 4.92 -11.16 -5.33
CA HIS A 9 6.28 -11.05 -4.81
C HIS A 9 6.42 -11.90 -3.55
N LEU A 10 7.48 -12.72 -3.50
CA LEU A 10 7.70 -13.69 -2.41
C LEU A 10 6.46 -14.57 -2.12
N ASN A 11 5.78 -15.00 -3.18
CA ASN A 11 4.59 -15.85 -3.14
C ASN A 11 3.43 -15.26 -2.31
N GLY A 12 3.24 -13.94 -2.38
CA GLY A 12 2.20 -13.24 -1.63
C GLY A 12 0.78 -13.66 -2.02
N GLU A 13 0.48 -13.83 -3.30
CA GLU A 13 -0.83 -14.32 -3.74
C GLU A 13 -1.10 -15.75 -3.23
N GLU A 14 -0.10 -16.62 -3.30
CA GLU A 14 -0.17 -17.99 -2.82
C GLU A 14 -0.45 -18.04 -1.31
N TYR A 15 0.22 -17.19 -0.53
CA TYR A 15 -0.05 -17.02 0.90
C TYR A 15 -1.52 -16.66 1.16
N LEU A 16 -2.06 -15.72 0.39
CA LEU A 16 -3.48 -15.33 0.46
C LEU A 16 -4.42 -16.48 0.09
N ILE A 17 -4.12 -17.23 -0.97
CA ILE A 17 -4.93 -18.36 -1.43
C ILE A 17 -4.99 -19.47 -0.37
N VAL A 18 -3.88 -19.76 0.29
CA VAL A 18 -3.76 -20.86 1.26
C VAL A 18 -4.31 -20.45 2.63
N HIS A 19 -3.92 -19.29 3.15
CA HIS A 19 -4.17 -18.90 4.54
C HIS A 19 -5.31 -17.89 4.71
N HIS A 20 -5.60 -17.08 3.68
CA HIS A 20 -6.55 -15.97 3.76
C HIS A 20 -7.59 -15.97 2.62
N LYS A 21 -7.98 -17.15 2.12
CA LYS A 21 -8.83 -17.30 0.91
C LYS A 21 -10.11 -16.45 0.94
N LYS A 22 -10.79 -16.39 2.09
CA LYS A 22 -12.02 -15.60 2.27
C LYS A 22 -11.74 -14.10 2.16
N LEU A 23 -10.69 -13.64 2.82
CA LEU A 23 -10.26 -12.24 2.81
C LEU A 23 -9.78 -11.83 1.41
N TYR A 24 -9.05 -12.71 0.73
CA TYR A 24 -8.61 -12.46 -0.64
C TYR A 24 -9.82 -12.32 -1.59
N LYS A 25 -10.81 -13.20 -1.46
CA LYS A 25 -12.06 -13.08 -2.22
C LYS A 25 -12.73 -11.72 -1.93
N GLU A 26 -12.85 -11.33 -0.67
CA GLU A 26 -13.44 -10.05 -0.25
C GLU A 26 -12.74 -8.84 -0.91
N ILE A 27 -11.40 -8.80 -0.90
CA ILE A 27 -10.62 -7.74 -1.56
C ILE A 27 -10.94 -7.69 -3.06
N THR A 28 -10.92 -8.85 -3.73
CA THR A 28 -11.18 -8.90 -5.18
C THR A 28 -12.64 -8.54 -5.51
N ASP A 29 -13.60 -8.88 -4.65
CA ASP A 29 -15.00 -8.54 -4.81
C ASP A 29 -15.22 -7.03 -4.63
N VAL A 30 -14.56 -6.39 -3.65
CA VAL A 30 -14.60 -4.94 -3.45
C VAL A 30 -14.11 -4.22 -4.69
N ILE A 31 -12.92 -4.57 -5.20
CA ILE A 31 -12.36 -3.96 -6.43
C ILE A 31 -13.32 -4.15 -7.61
N ARG A 32 -13.87 -5.36 -7.77
CA ARG A 32 -14.80 -5.68 -8.87
C ARG A 32 -16.13 -4.94 -8.78
N SER A 33 -16.57 -4.56 -7.59
CA SER A 33 -17.84 -3.87 -7.38
C SER A 33 -17.88 -2.43 -7.87
N ILE A 34 -16.72 -1.82 -8.15
CA ILE A 34 -16.62 -0.40 -8.51
C ILE A 34 -16.66 -0.24 -10.01
N ASN A 35 -17.65 0.44 -10.58
CA ASN A 35 -17.60 0.82 -11.98
C ASN A 35 -16.71 2.07 -12.16
N ALA A 36 -15.54 1.95 -12.80
CA ALA A 36 -14.62 3.09 -12.92
C ALA A 36 -15.18 4.21 -13.79
N ASP A 37 -16.04 3.89 -14.77
CA ASP A 37 -16.58 4.87 -15.71
C ASP A 37 -17.48 5.91 -15.04
N ASP A 38 -18.08 5.57 -13.89
CA ASP A 38 -18.83 6.51 -13.04
C ASP A 38 -17.93 7.62 -12.46
N PHE A 39 -16.62 7.41 -12.43
CA PHE A 39 -15.61 8.31 -11.85
C PHE A 39 -14.76 9.02 -12.89
N LYS A 40 -15.16 8.99 -14.17
CA LYS A 40 -14.54 9.76 -15.24
C LYS A 40 -15.07 11.20 -15.27
N THR A 41 -14.92 11.88 -14.14
CA THR A 41 -15.54 13.17 -13.81
C THR A 41 -14.57 14.35 -13.88
N LYS A 42 -13.26 14.10 -13.90
CA LYS A 42 -12.24 15.15 -13.82
C LYS A 42 -11.98 15.77 -15.18
N ILE A 43 -12.32 17.04 -15.34
CA ILE A 43 -11.94 17.80 -16.53
C ILE A 43 -10.48 18.26 -16.42
N SER A 44 -9.67 17.87 -17.41
CA SER A 44 -8.24 18.17 -17.43
C SER A 44 -7.94 19.62 -17.83
N SER A 45 -7.07 20.26 -17.05
CA SER A 45 -6.46 21.57 -17.34
C SER A 45 -5.03 21.47 -17.89
N GLU A 46 -4.54 20.25 -18.13
CA GLU A 46 -3.19 20.01 -18.65
C GLU A 46 -3.11 20.36 -20.14
N LYS A 47 -2.06 21.08 -20.56
CA LYS A 47 -1.90 21.53 -21.96
C LYS A 47 -2.07 20.40 -22.99
N THR A 48 -1.59 19.20 -22.69
CA THR A 48 -1.63 18.02 -23.59
C THR A 48 -2.96 17.27 -23.57
N LYS A 49 -3.85 17.55 -22.61
CA LYS A 49 -5.13 16.85 -22.40
C LYS A 49 -6.28 17.82 -22.11
N MET A 50 -6.19 19.07 -22.54
CA MET A 50 -7.11 20.13 -22.15
C MET A 50 -8.56 19.76 -22.52
N GLY A 51 -9.48 19.83 -21.57
CA GLY A 51 -10.91 19.57 -21.79
C GLY A 51 -11.31 18.08 -21.82
N ASN A 52 -10.37 17.14 -21.78
CA ASN A 52 -10.69 15.71 -21.70
C ASN A 52 -11.29 15.37 -20.32
N SER A 53 -12.29 14.49 -20.30
CA SER A 53 -12.75 13.87 -19.06
C SER A 53 -11.85 12.70 -18.68
N LEU A 54 -11.25 12.78 -17.50
CA LEU A 54 -10.29 11.82 -16.95
C LEU A 54 -10.87 11.14 -15.72
N TYR A 55 -10.36 9.96 -15.39
CA TYR A 55 -10.66 9.31 -14.12
C TYR A 55 -10.14 10.16 -12.97
N SER A 56 -11.00 10.39 -11.97
CA SER A 56 -10.71 11.15 -10.76
C SER A 56 -10.09 10.23 -9.70
N PRO A 57 -8.78 10.37 -9.38
CA PRO A 57 -8.15 9.57 -8.33
C PRO A 57 -8.82 9.75 -6.97
N VAL A 58 -9.29 10.98 -6.69
CA VAL A 58 -9.95 11.34 -5.43
C VAL A 58 -11.25 10.57 -5.27
N ASP A 59 -12.09 10.54 -6.32
CA ASP A 59 -13.39 9.88 -6.24
C ASP A 59 -13.26 8.35 -6.24
N LEU A 60 -12.27 7.82 -6.97
CA LEU A 60 -11.93 6.40 -6.96
C LEU A 60 -11.43 5.94 -5.58
N ASN A 61 -10.48 6.68 -4.97
CA ASN A 61 -9.98 6.38 -3.64
C ASN A 61 -11.13 6.43 -2.62
N LYS A 62 -11.92 7.51 -2.60
CA LYS A 62 -13.07 7.65 -1.71
C LYS A 62 -14.04 6.47 -1.80
N THR A 63 -14.35 6.01 -3.02
CA THR A 63 -15.26 4.88 -3.22
C THR A 63 -14.65 3.57 -2.69
N LEU A 64 -13.35 3.35 -2.88
CA LEU A 64 -12.66 2.20 -2.30
C LEU A 64 -12.65 2.27 -0.77
N ASP A 65 -12.35 3.42 -0.18
CA ASP A 65 -12.42 3.66 1.27
C ASP A 65 -13.78 3.25 1.83
N GLU A 66 -14.86 3.74 1.23
CA GLU A 66 -16.22 3.42 1.66
C GLU A 66 -16.51 1.92 1.58
N LYS A 67 -16.12 1.26 0.48
CA LYS A 67 -16.36 -0.17 0.26
C LYS A 67 -15.52 -1.05 1.20
N PHE A 68 -14.26 -0.73 1.42
CA PHE A 68 -13.40 -1.44 2.36
C PHE A 68 -13.87 -1.23 3.81
N SER A 69 -14.23 -0.01 4.18
CA SER A 69 -14.78 0.32 5.51
C SER A 69 -16.07 -0.45 5.80
N GLN A 70 -16.98 -0.59 4.82
CA GLN A 70 -18.20 -1.41 4.94
C GLN A 70 -17.90 -2.90 5.17
N LYS A 71 -16.71 -3.37 4.81
CA LYS A 71 -16.22 -4.74 5.06
C LYS A 71 -15.40 -4.85 6.35
N GLY A 72 -15.34 -3.78 7.16
CA GLY A 72 -14.62 -3.76 8.43
C GLY A 72 -13.11 -3.70 8.27
N TRP A 73 -12.61 -3.24 7.12
CA TRP A 73 -11.22 -2.81 7.01
C TRP A 73 -11.09 -1.43 7.65
N GLY A 74 -9.99 -1.20 8.36
CA GLY A 74 -9.76 0.07 9.03
C GLY A 74 -8.31 0.50 8.94
N GLU A 75 -8.11 1.78 9.19
CA GLU A 75 -6.78 2.38 9.24
C GLU A 75 -5.95 1.72 10.36
N SER A 76 -4.66 1.55 10.09
CA SER A 76 -3.70 1.11 11.11
C SER A 76 -2.55 2.09 11.20
N ARG A 77 -2.26 2.53 12.42
CA ARG A 77 -1.12 3.39 12.72
C ARG A 77 -0.05 2.57 13.44
N TYR A 78 1.16 2.60 12.89
CA TYR A 78 2.36 2.05 13.53
C TYR A 78 3.22 3.19 14.04
N SER A 79 3.19 3.41 15.35
CA SER A 79 4.01 4.39 16.05
C SER A 79 5.27 3.71 16.57
N TYR A 80 6.43 4.37 16.46
CA TYR A 80 7.71 3.82 16.86
C TYR A 80 8.71 4.91 17.26
N TYR A 81 9.81 4.51 17.91
CA TYR A 81 10.92 5.39 18.24
C TYR A 81 12.17 5.04 17.44
N ILE A 82 12.83 6.06 16.90
CA ILE A 82 14.03 5.92 16.07
C ILE A 82 15.27 5.89 16.97
N THR A 83 16.18 4.98 16.66
CA THR A 83 17.57 4.91 17.16
C THR A 83 18.50 4.66 15.97
N LEU A 84 19.73 5.15 16.05
CA LEU A 84 20.79 4.82 15.09
C LEU A 84 21.63 3.61 15.54
N ASN A 85 21.38 3.09 16.74
CA ASN A 85 21.99 1.86 17.23
C ASN A 85 21.21 0.65 16.70
N ARG A 86 21.84 -0.11 15.81
CA ARG A 86 21.23 -1.27 15.16
C ARG A 86 20.77 -2.35 16.14
N GLU A 87 21.55 -2.65 17.18
CA GLU A 87 21.20 -3.69 18.15
C GLU A 87 19.97 -3.29 18.98
N LEU A 88 19.88 -2.01 19.36
CA LEU A 88 18.72 -1.50 20.09
C LEU A 88 17.48 -1.45 19.19
N MET A 89 17.65 -1.09 17.91
CA MET A 89 16.58 -1.15 16.93
C MET A 89 16.03 -2.57 16.81
N GLU A 90 16.88 -3.57 16.54
CA GLU A 90 16.46 -4.96 16.36
C GLU A 90 15.74 -5.53 17.60
N LYS A 91 16.23 -5.22 18.81
CA LYS A 91 15.61 -5.64 20.07
C LYS A 91 14.25 -4.99 20.32
N SER A 92 14.05 -3.76 19.85
CA SER A 92 12.86 -2.97 20.14
C SER A 92 11.77 -3.07 19.05
N LEU A 93 12.06 -3.65 17.89
CA LEU A 93 11.15 -3.74 16.74
C LEU A 93 9.75 -4.26 17.08
N LEU A 94 9.63 -5.28 17.92
CA LEU A 94 8.34 -5.91 18.27
C LEU A 94 7.69 -5.32 19.53
N MET A 95 8.37 -4.40 20.21
CA MET A 95 7.84 -3.71 21.39
C MET A 95 6.77 -2.69 20.97
N SER A 96 5.82 -2.39 21.86
CA SER A 96 4.94 -1.23 21.68
C SER A 96 5.74 0.08 21.68
N SER A 97 5.22 1.15 21.10
CA SER A 97 5.91 2.45 21.07
C SER A 97 6.30 2.96 22.46
N LYS A 98 5.48 2.68 23.49
CA LYS A 98 5.76 3.03 24.88
C LYS A 98 6.98 2.25 25.40
N GLU A 99 6.96 0.93 25.21
CA GLU A 99 8.05 0.05 25.63
C GLU A 99 9.35 0.36 24.86
N GLN A 100 9.27 0.67 23.56
CA GLN A 100 10.42 1.11 22.77
C GLN A 100 11.07 2.36 23.38
N LYS A 101 10.28 3.37 23.72
CA LYS A 101 10.79 4.60 24.34
C LYS A 101 11.52 4.29 25.65
N GLU A 102 10.87 3.52 26.53
CA GLU A 102 11.41 3.15 27.84
C GLU A 102 12.70 2.33 27.69
N PHE A 103 12.70 1.34 26.80
CA PHE A 103 13.86 0.50 26.49
C PHE A 103 15.03 1.32 25.96
N LEU A 104 14.81 2.22 24.99
CA LEU A 104 15.87 3.03 24.40
C LEU A 104 16.50 3.95 25.45
N ILE A 105 15.69 4.63 26.28
CA ILE A 105 16.19 5.50 27.36
C ILE A 105 17.03 4.70 28.36
N GLN A 106 16.57 3.51 28.76
CA GLN A 106 17.31 2.64 29.69
C GLN A 106 18.67 2.18 29.12
N HIS A 107 18.83 2.17 27.79
CA HIS A 107 20.04 1.73 27.11
C HIS A 107 20.88 2.88 26.53
N GLY A 108 20.69 4.11 27.04
CA GLY A 108 21.57 5.25 26.77
C GLY A 108 21.13 6.17 25.62
N GLU A 109 19.94 5.97 25.05
CA GLU A 109 19.36 6.95 24.13
C GLU A 109 18.71 8.09 24.91
N ASN A 110 19.34 9.26 24.90
CA ASN A 110 18.85 10.41 25.69
C ASN A 110 17.56 11.02 25.14
N ASN A 111 17.39 11.03 23.82
CA ASN A 111 16.25 11.65 23.13
C ASN A 111 15.72 10.78 21.99
N PRO A 112 15.08 9.62 22.26
CA PRO A 112 14.47 8.81 21.21
C PRO A 112 13.47 9.62 20.40
N ILE A 113 13.60 9.61 19.07
CA ILE A 113 12.76 10.42 18.17
C ILE A 113 11.49 9.64 17.85
N PHE A 114 10.33 10.20 18.21
CA PHE A 114 9.03 9.63 17.86
C PHE A 114 8.77 9.74 16.35
N SER A 115 8.28 8.67 15.75
CA SER A 115 7.79 8.67 14.37
C SER A 115 6.59 7.73 14.24
N TYR A 116 5.90 7.80 13.10
CA TYR A 116 4.82 6.87 12.80
C TYR A 116 4.62 6.75 11.29
N ASN A 117 4.03 5.62 10.89
CA ASN A 117 3.39 5.47 9.59
C ASN A 117 1.95 5.01 9.76
N GLN A 118 1.15 5.27 8.74
CA GLN A 118 -0.24 4.90 8.67
C GLN A 118 -0.53 4.25 7.34
N THR A 119 -1.38 3.23 7.37
CA THR A 119 -1.87 2.48 6.20
C THR A 119 -3.39 2.54 6.19
N ASP A 120 -3.96 2.58 4.99
CA ASP A 120 -5.38 2.85 4.77
C ASP A 120 -6.26 1.69 5.27
N PHE A 121 -5.90 0.45 4.91
CA PHE A 121 -6.74 -0.71 5.19
C PHE A 121 -5.93 -1.87 5.76
N VAL A 122 -6.19 -2.23 7.02
CA VAL A 122 -5.66 -3.45 7.63
C VAL A 122 -6.77 -4.31 8.19
N LYS A 123 -6.71 -5.60 7.88
CA LYS A 123 -7.59 -6.63 8.44
C LYS A 123 -6.85 -7.96 8.47
N ASP A 124 -6.94 -8.69 9.59
CA ASP A 124 -6.32 -10.00 9.79
C ASP A 124 -4.84 -10.07 9.35
N LYS A 125 -4.06 -9.04 9.71
CA LYS A 125 -2.63 -8.88 9.33
C LYS A 125 -2.36 -8.81 7.82
N ILE A 126 -3.34 -8.44 7.00
CA ILE A 126 -3.15 -8.07 5.61
C ILE A 126 -3.35 -6.56 5.48
N ALA A 127 -2.39 -5.86 4.88
CA ALA A 127 -2.56 -4.45 4.50
C ALA A 127 -2.97 -4.35 3.03
N VAL A 128 -3.90 -3.45 2.71
CA VAL A 128 -4.23 -3.03 1.36
C VAL A 128 -3.96 -1.53 1.26
N GLU A 129 -3.24 -1.14 0.22
CA GLU A 129 -2.97 0.23 -0.18
C GLU A 129 -3.55 0.45 -1.57
N VAL A 130 -4.27 1.55 -1.76
CA VAL A 130 -4.83 1.94 -3.05
C VAL A 130 -4.16 3.23 -3.48
N GLN A 131 -3.38 3.17 -4.57
CA GLN A 131 -2.59 4.31 -4.98
C GLN A 131 -2.86 4.69 -6.44
N PHE A 132 -3.79 5.63 -6.61
CA PHE A 132 -4.08 6.31 -7.88
C PHE A 132 -3.38 7.69 -7.98
N GLY A 133 -2.53 8.02 -7.00
CA GLY A 133 -1.76 9.25 -6.91
C GLY A 133 -0.36 9.16 -7.52
N LYS A 134 0.54 10.07 -7.10
CA LYS A 134 1.87 10.24 -7.70
C LYS A 134 2.78 9.03 -7.45
N TYR A 135 3.62 8.71 -8.43
CA TYR A 135 4.61 7.61 -8.37
C TYR A 135 5.52 7.63 -7.13
N SER A 136 5.85 8.82 -6.59
CA SER A 136 6.69 8.95 -5.40
C SER A 136 6.09 8.31 -4.15
N PHE A 137 4.75 8.26 -4.06
CA PHE A 137 4.06 7.65 -2.91
C PHE A 137 4.07 6.13 -3.01
N VAL A 138 3.90 5.53 -4.19
CA VAL A 138 3.96 4.06 -4.35
C VAL A 138 5.33 3.51 -3.96
N ALA A 139 6.42 4.18 -4.35
CA ALA A 139 7.75 3.74 -3.95
C ALA A 139 7.93 3.77 -2.42
N TYR A 140 7.35 4.78 -1.74
CA TYR A 140 7.34 4.82 -0.29
C TYR A 140 6.52 3.66 0.30
N ASP A 141 5.36 3.36 -0.30
CA ASP A 141 4.44 2.34 0.18
C ASP A 141 5.05 0.94 0.10
N LEU A 142 5.61 0.59 -1.08
CA LEU A 142 6.23 -0.70 -1.36
C LEU A 142 7.50 -0.96 -0.53
N PHE A 143 8.36 0.05 -0.36
CA PHE A 143 9.70 -0.15 0.21
C PHE A 143 9.84 0.31 1.67
N VAL A 144 8.98 1.21 2.14
CA VAL A 144 9.08 1.76 3.51
C VAL A 144 7.87 1.32 4.34
N LYS A 145 6.65 1.65 3.90
CA LYS A 145 5.44 1.45 4.70
C LYS A 145 5.17 -0.03 4.94
N HIS A 146 5.03 -0.84 3.88
CA HIS A 146 4.79 -2.28 4.06
C HIS A 146 5.89 -2.97 4.85
N MET A 147 7.15 -2.61 4.60
CA MET A 147 8.30 -3.15 5.34
C MET A 147 8.23 -2.86 6.85
N LEU A 148 7.86 -1.63 7.22
CA LEU A 148 7.75 -1.23 8.62
C LEU A 148 6.61 -1.96 9.34
N PHE A 149 5.45 -2.10 8.70
CA PHE A 149 4.33 -2.85 9.28
C PHE A 149 4.64 -4.35 9.37
N TYR A 150 5.39 -4.89 8.40
CA TYR A 150 5.80 -6.29 8.40
C TYR A 150 6.83 -6.58 9.50
N SER A 151 7.91 -5.79 9.59
CA SER A 151 8.94 -5.96 10.61
C SER A 151 8.43 -5.72 12.03
N GLY A 152 7.47 -4.80 12.20
CA GLY A 152 6.75 -4.56 13.45
C GLY A 152 5.66 -5.59 13.76
N GLY A 153 5.53 -6.67 12.97
CA GLY A 153 4.59 -7.76 13.19
C GLY A 153 3.10 -7.39 13.03
N LYS A 154 2.79 -6.23 12.44
CA LYS A 154 1.42 -5.73 12.21
C LYS A 154 0.77 -6.37 11.00
N ILE A 155 1.55 -6.71 9.98
CA ILE A 155 1.10 -7.44 8.80
C ILE A 155 2.00 -8.62 8.51
N ASN A 156 1.45 -9.61 7.80
CA ASN A 156 2.20 -10.70 7.20
C ASN A 156 2.38 -10.48 5.68
N LEU A 157 1.56 -9.62 5.08
CA LEU A 157 1.54 -9.35 3.65
C LEU A 157 0.94 -7.98 3.34
N GLY A 158 1.52 -7.29 2.36
CA GLY A 158 0.97 -6.07 1.76
C GLY A 158 0.34 -6.31 0.39
N ILE A 159 -0.72 -5.57 0.08
CA ILE A 159 -1.36 -5.56 -1.24
C ILE A 159 -1.36 -4.13 -1.75
N GLU A 160 -0.84 -3.92 -2.95
CA GLU A 160 -0.82 -2.61 -3.61
C GLU A 160 -1.76 -2.65 -4.82
N VAL A 161 -2.78 -1.78 -4.84
CA VAL A 161 -3.75 -1.67 -5.94
C VAL A 161 -3.40 -0.45 -6.79
N LEU A 162 -3.01 -0.68 -8.04
CA LEU A 162 -2.54 0.34 -8.97
C LEU A 162 -3.35 0.31 -10.26
N ALA A 163 -3.54 1.47 -10.89
CA ALA A 163 -4.03 1.52 -12.27
C ALA A 163 -3.00 0.86 -13.22
N THR A 164 -3.43 0.09 -14.22
CA THR A 164 -2.52 -0.27 -15.32
C THR A 164 -2.18 0.95 -16.16
N LYS A 165 -1.17 0.86 -17.03
CA LYS A 165 -0.82 1.95 -17.94
C LYS A 165 -2.00 2.38 -18.80
N LYS A 166 -2.85 1.43 -19.19
CA LYS A 166 -4.07 1.68 -19.95
C LYS A 166 -5.04 2.58 -19.20
N MET A 167 -5.32 2.31 -17.93
CA MET A 167 -6.17 3.18 -17.11
C MET A 167 -5.47 4.50 -16.76
N GLN A 168 -4.18 4.46 -16.38
CA GLN A 168 -3.38 5.64 -16.03
C GLN A 168 -3.29 6.65 -17.18
N SER A 169 -3.26 6.20 -18.44
CA SER A 169 -3.27 7.09 -19.60
C SER A 169 -4.51 8.01 -19.67
N GLN A 170 -5.60 7.60 -19.02
CA GLN A 170 -6.86 8.34 -18.88
C GLN A 170 -6.99 9.03 -17.51
N MET A 171 -5.89 9.17 -16.78
CA MET A 171 -5.77 9.93 -15.53
C MET A 171 -4.85 11.14 -15.74
N SER A 172 -4.73 11.98 -14.71
CA SER A 172 -3.76 13.08 -14.72
C SER A 172 -2.32 12.58 -14.82
N SER A 173 -1.46 13.42 -15.39
CA SER A 173 -0.04 13.10 -15.52
C SER A 173 0.64 12.89 -14.17
N GLY A 174 1.64 12.01 -14.15
CA GLY A 174 2.45 11.71 -12.96
C GLY A 174 1.84 10.68 -12.01
N ALA A 175 0.64 10.16 -12.29
CA ALA A 175 0.09 9.03 -11.56
C ALA A 175 0.93 7.76 -11.79
N ALA A 176 1.12 6.97 -10.73
CA ALA A 176 1.80 5.69 -10.80
C ALA A 176 1.01 4.68 -11.66
N TYR A 177 1.68 3.63 -12.14
CA TYR A 177 1.01 2.57 -12.88
C TYR A 177 1.68 1.23 -12.64
N PHE A 178 0.87 0.17 -12.66
CA PHE A 178 1.26 -1.21 -12.36
C PHE A 178 2.57 -1.63 -13.02
N GLU A 179 2.70 -1.44 -14.34
CA GLU A 179 3.86 -1.89 -15.11
C GLU A 179 5.15 -1.20 -14.65
N GLY A 180 5.07 0.10 -14.33
CA GLY A 180 6.22 0.87 -13.86
C GLY A 180 6.65 0.44 -12.46
N GLU A 181 5.70 0.19 -11.57
CA GLU A 181 6.00 -0.15 -10.17
C GLU A 181 6.43 -1.61 -10.00
N VAL A 182 5.85 -2.53 -10.78
CA VAL A 182 6.36 -3.91 -10.87
C VAL A 182 7.79 -3.91 -11.42
N TYR A 183 8.08 -3.11 -12.46
CA TYR A 183 9.45 -2.95 -12.93
C TYR A 183 10.38 -2.41 -11.83
N ASN A 184 9.92 -1.45 -11.03
CA ASN A 184 10.67 -0.90 -9.90
C ASN A 184 10.96 -1.94 -8.80
N VAL A 185 10.06 -2.90 -8.56
CA VAL A 185 10.29 -4.02 -7.64
C VAL A 185 11.26 -5.03 -8.24
N MET A 186 10.99 -5.49 -9.46
CA MET A 186 11.82 -6.50 -10.12
C MET A 186 13.30 -6.08 -10.26
N ARG A 187 13.56 -4.80 -10.55
CA ARG A 187 14.94 -4.28 -10.70
C ARG A 187 15.75 -4.28 -9.41
N GLN A 188 15.11 -4.40 -8.24
CA GLN A 188 15.81 -4.47 -6.93
C GLN A 188 16.34 -5.88 -6.64
N GLY A 189 15.99 -6.86 -7.48
CA GLY A 189 16.36 -8.26 -7.32
C GLY A 189 15.27 -9.09 -6.66
N ARG A 190 15.46 -10.42 -6.65
CA ARG A 190 14.40 -11.40 -6.36
C ARG A 190 13.79 -11.30 -4.96
N ASN A 191 14.55 -10.82 -3.97
CA ASN A 191 14.16 -10.86 -2.56
C ASN A 191 13.88 -9.46 -1.97
N SER A 192 13.88 -8.41 -2.80
CA SER A 192 13.69 -7.04 -2.35
C SER A 192 12.37 -6.47 -2.90
N PRO A 193 11.52 -5.87 -2.05
CA PRO A 193 11.67 -5.71 -0.60
C PRO A 193 11.45 -7.04 0.16
N PRO A 194 12.03 -7.23 1.37
CA PRO A 194 11.86 -8.47 2.14
C PRO A 194 10.53 -8.53 2.91
N VAL A 195 9.43 -8.22 2.22
CA VAL A 195 8.04 -8.35 2.67
C VAL A 195 7.23 -9.02 1.54
N PRO A 196 6.40 -10.03 1.83
CA PRO A 196 5.48 -10.57 0.82
C PRO A 196 4.51 -9.51 0.32
N LEU A 197 4.41 -9.36 -1.01
CA LEU A 197 3.53 -8.39 -1.64
C LEU A 197 2.68 -9.03 -2.73
N LEU A 198 1.46 -8.53 -2.89
CA LEU A 198 0.66 -8.74 -4.09
C LEU A 198 0.34 -7.39 -4.72
N ILE A 199 0.87 -7.14 -5.91
CA ILE A 199 0.55 -5.93 -6.67
C ILE A 199 -0.56 -6.27 -7.66
N LEU A 200 -1.65 -5.51 -7.63
CA LEU A 200 -2.83 -5.69 -8.47
C LEU A 200 -2.96 -4.52 -9.46
N GLY A 201 -2.93 -4.82 -10.75
CA GLY A 201 -3.18 -3.86 -11.82
C GLY A 201 -4.66 -3.84 -12.17
N VAL A 202 -5.33 -2.70 -11.97
CA VAL A 202 -6.76 -2.53 -12.23
C VAL A 202 -7.03 -1.67 -13.46
N GLU A 203 -8.15 -1.96 -14.10
CA GLU A 203 -8.70 -1.26 -15.25
C GLU A 203 -10.22 -1.10 -15.06
N PRO A 204 -10.88 -0.19 -15.79
CA PRO A 204 -12.32 -0.19 -15.95
C PRO A 204 -12.88 -1.59 -16.25
#